data_AF-S4N1L3-F1
#
_entry.id   AF-S4N1L3-F1
#
_cell.length_a   1.000
_cell.length_b   1.000
_cell.length_c   1.000
_cell.angle_alpha   90.00
_cell.angle_beta   90.00
_cell.angle_gamma   90.00
#
_symmetry.space_group_name_H-M   'P 1'
#
loop_
_entity.id
_entity.type
_entity.pdbx_description
1 polymer ?
#
loop_
_entity_poly.entity_id
_entity_poly.type
_entity_poly.pdbx_seq_one_letter_code
_entity_poly.pdbx_strand_id
1 'polypeptide(L)' 'MVPDAVAADPDEVAWHGWLTELELRSALLEWRFTPDSHEAFSRYLAFRTAHS' A
#
# COMPACT_ATOMS: atom_id res chain seq x y z
N MET A 1 19.11 6.76 -13.88
CA MET A 1 18.29 7.91 -13.45
C MET A 1 18.00 7.71 -11.97
N VAL A 2 18.40 8.65 -11.12
CA VAL A 2 17.95 8.66 -9.72
C VAL A 2 16.48 9.11 -9.79
N PRO A 3 15.52 8.36 -9.24
CA PRO A 3 14.14 8.84 -9.21
C PRO A 3 14.14 10.15 -8.43
N ASP A 4 13.47 11.16 -8.98
CA ASP A 4 13.28 12.42 -8.28
C ASP A 4 12.67 12.12 -6.91
N ALA A 5 13.33 12.55 -5.84
CA ALA A 5 12.92 12.18 -4.50
C ALA A 5 11.61 12.91 -4.21
N VAL A 6 10.50 12.17 -4.13
CA VAL A 6 9.21 12.71 -3.72
C VAL A 6 9.36 13.26 -2.30
N ALA A 7 9.41 14.60 -2.18
CA ALA A 7 9.37 15.27 -0.89
C ALA A 7 7.91 15.38 -0.47
N ALA A 8 7.46 14.44 0.36
CA ALA A 8 6.11 14.46 0.90
C ALA A 8 5.96 15.60 1.92
N ASP A 9 4.81 16.28 1.91
CA ASP A 9 4.47 17.26 2.93
C ASP A 9 4.22 16.52 4.26
N PRO A 10 4.98 16.81 5.34
CA PRO A 10 4.83 16.10 6.62
C PRO A 10 3.49 16.38 7.31
N ASP A 11 2.80 17.48 6.98
CA ASP A 11 1.47 17.77 7.53
C ASP A 11 0.38 16.86 6.90
N GLU A 12 0.64 16.33 5.71
CA GLU A 12 -0.29 15.44 4.96
C GLU A 12 0.15 13.97 5.00
N VAL A 13 1.45 13.68 4.99
CA VAL A 13 2.01 12.32 4.87
C VAL A 13 3.05 12.06 5.95
N ALA A 14 2.60 11.47 7.06
CA ALA A 14 3.46 11.13 8.19
C ALA A 14 4.49 10.02 7.88
N TRP A 15 4.25 9.18 6.86
CA TRP A 15 5.15 8.11 6.44
C TRP A 15 4.83 7.61 5.02
N HIS A 16 5.87 7.25 4.25
CA HIS A 16 5.73 6.54 2.98
C HIS A 16 6.86 5.53 2.77
N GLY A 17 6.59 4.45 2.04
CA GLY A 17 7.55 3.40 1.73
C GLY A 17 7.04 2.44 0.66
N TRP A 18 7.95 1.64 0.12
CA TRP A 18 7.62 0.57 -0.82
C TRP A 18 7.57 -0.75 -0.07
N LEU A 19 6.50 -1.51 -0.27
CA LEU A 19 6.31 -2.84 0.32
C LEU A 19 6.08 -3.85 -0.80
N THR A 20 6.65 -5.04 -0.64
CA THR A 20 6.23 -6.22 -1.40
C THR A 20 4.80 -6.59 -1.02
N GLU A 21 4.15 -7.46 -1.81
CA GLU A 21 2.78 -7.88 -1.47
C GLU A 21 2.69 -8.60 -0.13
N LEU A 22 3.71 -9.40 0.23
CA LEU A 22 3.73 -10.11 1.52
C LEU A 22 3.84 -9.10 2.67
N GLU A 23 4.72 -8.12 2.55
CA GLU A 23 4.88 -7.05 3.55
C GLU A 23 3.61 -6.20 3.67
N LEU A 24 2.97 -5.86 2.54
CA LEU A 24 1.70 -5.12 2.54
C LEU A 24 0.58 -5.92 3.22
N ARG A 25 0.53 -7.25 3.01
CA ARG A 25 -0.43 -8.12 3.68
C ARG A 25 -0.24 -8.12 5.20
N SER A 26 0.99 -8.20 5.68
CA SER A 26 1.30 -8.09 7.11
C SER A 26 0.97 -6.71 7.66
N ALA A 27 1.37 -5.64 6.96
CA ALA A 27 1.09 -4.27 7.37
C ALA A 27 -0.41 -3.97 7.47
N LEU A 28 -1.23 -4.48 6.56
CA LEU A 28 -2.70 -4.34 6.62
C LEU A 28 -3.30 -5.02 7.86
N LEU A 29 -2.65 -6.01 8.47
CA LEU A 29 -3.13 -6.66 9.69
C LEU A 29 -2.68 -5.93 10.96
N GLU A 30 -1.49 -5.32 10.93
CA GLU A 30 -0.84 -4.76 12.10
C GLU A 30 -1.05 -3.24 12.24
N TRP A 31 -1.15 -2.53 11.13
CA TRP A 31 -1.19 -1.07 11.10
C TRP A 31 -2.60 -0.53 10.91
N ARG A 32 -2.77 0.76 11.23
CA ARG A 32 -4.07 1.43 11.15
C ARG A 32 -4.32 1.96 9.73
N PHE A 33 -4.76 1.08 8.84
CA PHE A 33 -5.26 1.48 7.52
C PHE A 33 -6.71 1.96 7.58
N THR A 34 -7.11 2.72 6.56
CA THR A 34 -8.53 3.03 6.33
C THR A 34 -9.28 1.78 5.85
N PRO A 35 -10.59 1.64 6.13
CA PRO A 35 -11.38 0.53 5.62
C PRO A 35 -11.25 0.33 4.09
N ASP A 36 -11.24 1.43 3.34
CA ASP A 36 -11.09 1.44 1.88
C ASP A 36 -9.78 0.79 1.42
N SER A 37 -8.71 0.89 2.20
CA SER A 37 -7.43 0.25 1.88
C SER A 37 -7.53 -1.27 1.91
N HIS A 38 -8.28 -1.83 2.88
CA HIS A 38 -8.52 -3.27 2.95
C HIS A 38 -9.41 -3.76 1.80
N GLU A 39 -10.43 -2.97 1.45
CA GLU A 39 -11.32 -3.28 0.32
C GLU A 39 -10.55 -3.25 -1.01
N ALA A 40 -9.74 -2.22 -1.23
CA ALA A 40 -8.90 -2.09 -2.42
C ALA A 40 -7.93 -3.27 -2.56
N PHE A 41 -7.24 -3.65 -1.49
CA PHE A 41 -6.33 -4.80 -1.51
C PHE A 41 -7.07 -6.11 -1.78
N SER A 42 -8.25 -6.32 -1.17
CA SER A 42 -9.08 -7.51 -1.42
C SER A 42 -9.52 -7.61 -2.89
N ARG A 43 -9.92 -6.47 -3.50
CA ARG A 43 -10.27 -6.40 -4.93
C ARG A 43 -9.07 -6.67 -5.82
N TYR A 44 -7.89 -6.14 -5.48
CA TYR A 44 -6.66 -6.43 -6.20
C TYR A 44 -6.33 -7.94 -6.20
N LEU A 45 -6.44 -8.61 -5.05
CA LEU A 45 -6.19 -10.05 -4.96
C LEU A 45 -7.18 -10.88 -5.79
N ALA A 46 -8.46 -10.51 -5.76
CA ALA A 46 -9.50 -11.15 -6.58
C ALA A 46 -9.23 -10.96 -8.08
N PHE A 47 -8.92 -9.71 -8.48
CA PHE A 47 -8.55 -9.38 -9.85
C PHE A 47 -7.36 -10.22 -10.31
N ARG A 48 -6.26 -10.22 -9.55
CA ARG A 48 -5.06 -10.96 -9.92
C ARG A 48 -5.36 -12.46 -10.08
N THR A 49 -6.08 -13.05 -9.12
CA THR A 49 -6.46 -14.47 -9.17
C THR A 49 -7.21 -14.80 -10.45
N ALA A 50 -8.14 -13.93 -10.87
CA ALA A 50 -8.92 -14.10 -12.09
C ALA A 50 -8.10 -13.93 -13.39
N HIS A 51 -6.91 -13.33 -13.32
CA HIS A 51 -6.02 -13.06 -14.47
C HIS A 51 -4.68 -13.81 -14.37
N SER A 52 -4.63 -14.87 -13.56
CA SER A 52 -3.47 -15.77 -13.42
C SER A 52 -3.52 -16.92 -14.43
#